data_AF-A0A6A6H7D9-F1
#
_entry.id   AF-A0A6A6H7D9-F1
#
_cell.length_a   1.000
_cell.length_b   1.000
_cell.length_c   1.000
_cell.angle_alpha   90.00
_cell.angle_beta   90.00
_cell.angle_gamma   90.00
#
_symmetry.space_group_name_H-M   'P 1'
#
loop_
_entity.id
_entity.type
_entity.pdbx_description
1 polymer ?
#
loop_
_entity_poly.entity_id
_entity_poly.type
_entity_poly.pdbx_seq_one_letter_code
_entity_poly.pdbx_strand_id
1 'polypeptide(L)'
;MTSYTSAFEFRLVDFELVDENDDGIFEPGECEIIKEIIVKNTGGMPTPKKTQIPLRMLPSSWTIPMPHKATVYLPLEIPPGGTKKIAGELWARIRIPHSAELGLKAFTSVSTIQLQAMIPDLDRNLPHFVHSQEITIQYPVKLMVDETKLMDSIPQGCSTSMKWPVMNISSKDLGRSSESQREVITIVSCPMTAPVMLGDSSITASLEDRTCRKYEVHILERDMSIQVSETLRIPKEAPEYSIIHFVVELLLAPISSGQSRQPKELVAIQTYRLSTQISKSWLYNPNLEFVLLTSKSTTKETVDSWSSFIKKHLHMSADIFNVSEHGGLEADTTRESVLQSYTGKTVLALDDELFQYQKRGQRSILDFIDPDASSAMFRNGTQVVSVQRKEESRQNREEKAMEHIAYAAALKGPRSHKNSIQRFDDMDGLVA
;
A
#
# COMPACT_ATOMS: atom_id res chain seq x y z
N MET A 1 17.34 -64.29 24.08
CA MET A 1 17.59 -62.83 24.19
C MET A 1 17.46 -62.24 22.81
N THR A 2 16.50 -61.34 22.60
CA THR A 2 16.43 -60.55 21.36
C THR A 2 17.53 -59.50 21.42
N SER A 3 18.48 -59.56 20.49
CA SER A 3 19.50 -58.51 20.33
C SER A 3 19.00 -57.50 19.31
N TYR A 4 19.19 -56.20 19.58
CA TYR A 4 18.79 -55.11 18.71
C TYR A 4 20.02 -54.32 18.27
N THR A 5 19.99 -53.80 17.05
CA THR A 5 21.13 -53.13 16.42
C THR A 5 21.39 -51.71 16.94
N SER A 6 20.38 -51.07 17.52
CA SER A 6 20.47 -49.75 18.16
C SER A 6 19.25 -49.49 19.05
N ALA A 7 19.32 -48.47 19.91
CA ALA A 7 18.18 -48.00 20.71
C ALA A 7 17.03 -47.50 19.81
N PHE A 8 15.82 -47.36 20.36
CA PHE A 8 14.71 -46.72 19.64
C PHE A 8 15.03 -45.24 19.41
N GLU A 9 14.54 -44.68 18.31
CA GLU A 9 14.72 -43.28 17.98
C GLU A 9 13.46 -42.79 17.28
N PHE A 10 12.81 -41.79 17.85
CA PHE A 10 11.64 -41.17 17.21
C PHE A 10 12.10 -40.07 16.26
N ARG A 11 11.46 -40.03 15.09
CA ARG A 11 11.55 -38.92 14.16
C ARG A 11 10.15 -38.42 13.82
N LEU A 12 9.94 -37.12 13.95
CA LEU A 12 8.75 -36.46 13.42
C LEU A 12 8.86 -36.43 11.89
N VAL A 13 7.87 -37.01 11.22
CA VAL A 13 7.86 -37.15 9.76
C VAL A 13 7.12 -35.98 9.13
N ASP A 14 5.91 -35.71 9.62
CA ASP A 14 5.00 -34.73 9.03
C ASP A 14 3.88 -34.36 10.03
N PHE A 15 3.20 -33.25 9.78
CA PHE A 15 1.94 -32.86 10.43
C PHE A 15 1.14 -31.93 9.53
N GLU A 16 -0.17 -31.86 9.74
CA GLU A 16 -1.06 -30.94 9.04
C GLU A 16 -1.35 -29.72 9.92
N LEU A 17 -1.28 -28.53 9.33
CA LEU A 17 -1.71 -27.28 9.95
C LEU A 17 -3.05 -26.87 9.34
N VAL A 18 -4.00 -26.54 10.20
CA VAL A 18 -5.35 -26.13 9.82
C VAL A 18 -5.74 -24.89 10.60
N ASP A 19 -6.27 -23.88 9.91
CA ASP A 19 -6.86 -22.69 10.51
C ASP A 19 -8.25 -23.00 11.11
N GLU A 20 -8.61 -22.33 12.20
CA GLU A 20 -9.84 -22.61 12.97
C GLU A 20 -11.11 -22.45 12.14
N ASN A 21 -11.08 -21.54 11.16
CA ASN A 21 -12.25 -21.16 10.37
C ASN A 21 -12.30 -21.85 8.98
N ASP A 22 -11.28 -22.63 8.59
CA ASP A 22 -11.12 -23.33 7.31
C ASP A 22 -11.30 -22.40 6.10
N ASP A 23 -10.83 -21.15 6.20
CA ASP A 23 -10.79 -20.18 5.11
C ASP A 23 -9.41 -20.09 4.43
N GLY A 24 -8.44 -20.85 4.93
CA GLY A 24 -7.09 -20.97 4.35
C GLY A 24 -6.17 -19.80 4.69
N ILE A 25 -6.56 -18.94 5.62
CA ILE A 25 -5.77 -17.82 6.12
C ILE A 25 -5.52 -18.01 7.62
N PHE A 26 -4.25 -18.07 7.99
CA PHE A 26 -3.86 -18.00 9.40
C PHE A 26 -3.98 -16.56 9.89
N GLU A 27 -5.05 -16.20 10.59
CA GLU A 27 -5.34 -14.82 10.97
C GLU A 27 -5.06 -14.48 12.45
N PRO A 28 -4.66 -13.23 12.76
CA PRO A 28 -4.47 -12.83 14.15
C PRO A 28 -5.73 -12.98 15.02
N GLY A 29 -5.58 -13.64 16.16
CA GLY A 29 -6.64 -13.87 17.14
C GLY A 29 -7.33 -15.23 17.06
N GLU A 30 -7.10 -15.99 15.99
CA GLU A 30 -7.66 -17.34 15.83
C GLU A 30 -6.80 -18.43 16.47
N CYS A 31 -7.33 -19.65 16.49
CA CYS A 31 -6.53 -20.83 16.79
C CYS A 31 -6.00 -21.54 15.52
N GLU A 32 -4.70 -21.82 15.49
CA GLU A 32 -4.15 -22.83 14.58
C GLU A 32 -4.27 -24.22 15.24
N ILE A 33 -4.55 -25.22 14.40
CA ILE A 33 -4.75 -26.61 14.81
C ILE A 33 -3.73 -27.47 14.10
N ILE A 34 -2.92 -28.18 14.89
CA ILE A 34 -1.96 -29.17 14.40
C ILE A 34 -2.57 -30.55 14.57
N LYS A 35 -2.79 -31.24 13.46
CA LYS A 35 -3.37 -32.58 13.43
C LYS A 35 -2.60 -33.49 12.49
N GLU A 36 -3.06 -34.72 12.32
CA GLU A 36 -2.42 -35.71 11.44
C GLU A 36 -0.91 -35.92 11.71
N ILE A 37 -0.47 -35.79 12.97
CA ILE A 37 0.97 -35.84 13.30
C ILE A 37 1.52 -37.25 13.08
N ILE A 38 2.53 -37.40 12.24
CA ILE A 38 3.13 -38.69 11.86
C ILE A 38 4.52 -38.82 12.46
N VAL A 39 4.77 -39.92 13.18
CA VAL A 39 6.09 -40.24 13.74
C VAL A 39 6.59 -41.60 13.28
N LYS A 40 7.91 -41.71 13.11
CA LYS A 40 8.61 -42.92 12.70
C LYS A 40 9.63 -43.33 13.74
N ASN A 41 9.76 -44.64 13.96
CA ASN A 41 10.88 -45.19 14.70
C ASN A 41 12.03 -45.50 13.74
N THR A 42 13.11 -44.73 13.80
CA THR A 42 14.33 -44.93 12.98
C THR A 42 15.37 -45.81 13.66
N GLY A 43 15.12 -46.20 14.92
CA GLY A 43 16.01 -47.05 15.71
C GLY A 43 15.83 -48.55 15.47
N GLY A 44 16.70 -49.35 16.09
CA GLY A 44 16.72 -50.82 16.00
C GLY A 44 15.84 -51.53 17.03
N MET A 45 15.37 -50.83 18.07
CA MET A 45 14.45 -51.33 19.08
C MET A 45 13.03 -50.79 18.87
N PRO A 46 11.96 -51.54 19.22
CA PRO A 46 10.63 -50.98 19.30
C PRO A 46 10.54 -49.88 20.36
N THR A 47 9.64 -48.92 20.16
CA THR A 47 9.44 -47.82 21.13
C THR A 47 8.84 -48.33 22.45
N PRO A 48 8.97 -47.58 23.57
CA PRO A 48 8.54 -48.04 24.89
C PRO A 48 7.09 -48.51 24.96
N LYS A 49 6.84 -49.54 25.77
CA LYS A 49 5.50 -50.14 25.95
C LYS A 49 4.62 -49.42 26.96
N LYS A 50 5.22 -48.66 27.88
CA LYS A 50 4.53 -48.06 29.04
C LYS A 50 4.81 -46.56 29.22
N THR A 51 5.95 -46.09 28.74
CA THR A 51 6.36 -44.68 28.88
C THR A 51 5.65 -43.83 27.85
N GLN A 52 4.73 -42.98 28.31
CA GLN A 52 4.10 -41.96 27.47
C GLN A 52 5.04 -40.76 27.36
N ILE A 53 5.49 -40.47 26.15
CA ILE A 53 6.38 -39.34 25.89
C ILE A 53 5.49 -38.16 25.43
N PRO A 54 5.41 -37.06 26.19
CA PRO A 54 4.64 -35.89 25.78
C PRO A 54 5.28 -35.23 24.56
N LEU A 55 4.43 -34.87 23.62
CA LEU A 55 4.71 -34.02 22.46
C LEU A 55 4.00 -32.69 22.68
N ARG A 56 4.77 -31.61 22.63
CA ARG A 56 4.28 -30.25 22.85
C ARG A 56 4.61 -29.37 21.66
N MET A 57 3.75 -28.39 21.43
CA MET A 57 4.10 -27.27 20.56
C MET A 57 4.91 -26.25 21.34
N LEU A 58 6.00 -25.77 20.76
CA LEU A 58 6.77 -24.67 21.32
C LEU A 58 6.11 -23.33 21.00
N PRO A 59 6.07 -22.38 21.94
CA PRO A 59 5.62 -21.03 21.64
C PRO A 59 6.57 -20.34 20.66
N SER A 60 6.02 -19.47 19.82
CA SER A 60 6.77 -18.59 18.93
C SER A 60 6.49 -17.12 19.25
N SER A 61 7.02 -16.19 18.46
CA SER A 61 6.68 -14.76 18.55
C SER A 61 5.20 -14.46 18.25
N TRP A 62 4.52 -15.37 17.55
CA TRP A 62 3.15 -15.18 17.10
C TRP A 62 2.17 -16.24 17.60
N THR A 63 2.63 -17.39 18.06
CA THR A 63 1.76 -18.51 18.40
C THR A 63 1.95 -18.92 19.85
N ILE A 64 0.83 -19.02 20.56
CA ILE A 64 0.79 -19.31 21.99
C ILE A 64 0.01 -20.62 22.19
N PRO A 65 0.68 -21.74 22.56
CA PRO A 65 0.01 -23.01 22.79
C PRO A 65 -1.12 -22.90 23.83
N MET A 66 -2.26 -23.50 23.55
CA MET A 66 -3.41 -23.50 24.46
C MET A 66 -3.18 -24.49 25.61
N PRO A 67 -3.21 -24.09 26.90
CA PRO A 67 -2.82 -24.96 28.01
C PRO A 67 -3.50 -26.33 28.05
N HIS A 68 -4.79 -26.42 27.70
CA HIS A 68 -5.56 -27.67 27.74
C HIS A 68 -5.46 -28.51 26.46
N LYS A 69 -4.83 -27.99 25.40
CA LYS A 69 -4.64 -28.63 24.10
C LYS A 69 -3.20 -28.49 23.58
N ALA A 70 -2.24 -28.22 24.46
CA ALA A 70 -0.83 -28.00 24.10
C ALA A 70 0.01 -29.29 24.20
N THR A 71 -0.60 -30.43 24.54
CA THR A 71 0.13 -31.69 24.69
C THR A 71 -0.66 -32.86 24.15
N VAL A 72 0.00 -33.65 23.30
CA VAL A 72 -0.40 -35.00 22.88
C VAL A 72 0.70 -35.98 23.27
N TYR A 73 0.52 -37.28 23.06
CA TYR A 73 1.50 -38.29 23.47
C TYR A 73 1.96 -39.16 22.31
N LEU A 74 3.26 -39.44 22.25
CA LEU A 74 3.82 -40.32 21.22
C LEU A 74 3.22 -41.75 21.32
N PRO A 75 2.99 -42.43 20.20
CA PRO A 75 2.40 -43.76 20.19
C PRO A 75 3.36 -44.80 20.80
N LEU A 76 2.77 -45.74 21.54
CA LEU A 76 3.49 -46.86 22.12
C LEU A 76 3.76 -47.94 21.06
N GLU A 77 4.80 -48.74 21.30
CA GLU A 77 5.11 -49.96 20.54
C GLU A 77 5.14 -49.78 19.01
N ILE A 78 5.92 -48.80 18.54
CA ILE A 78 6.24 -48.65 17.11
C ILE A 78 7.41 -49.58 16.81
N PRO A 79 7.27 -50.58 15.92
CA PRO A 79 8.36 -51.47 15.57
C PRO A 79 9.51 -50.71 14.88
N PRO A 80 10.73 -51.25 14.84
CA PRO A 80 11.84 -50.67 14.07
C PRO A 80 11.44 -50.39 12.62
N GLY A 81 11.69 -49.16 12.15
CA GLY A 81 11.29 -48.70 10.81
C GLY A 81 9.81 -48.39 10.63
N GLY A 82 8.97 -48.68 11.64
CA GLY A 82 7.53 -48.44 11.60
C GLY A 82 7.14 -46.98 11.75
N THR A 83 5.96 -46.64 11.24
CA THR A 83 5.36 -45.31 11.30
C THR A 83 3.99 -45.39 11.97
N LYS A 84 3.64 -44.44 12.83
CA LYS A 84 2.30 -44.30 13.41
C LYS A 84 1.88 -42.83 13.44
N LYS A 85 0.57 -42.63 13.29
CA LYS A 85 -0.09 -41.35 13.54
C LYS A 85 -0.37 -41.17 15.03
N ILE A 86 -0.21 -39.95 15.53
CA ILE A 86 -0.54 -39.56 16.90
C ILE A 86 -2.03 -39.32 17.03
N ALA A 87 -2.62 -39.75 18.14
CA ALA A 87 -4.01 -39.44 18.46
C ALA A 87 -4.12 -38.07 19.14
N GLY A 88 -5.10 -37.27 18.69
CA GLY A 88 -5.36 -35.93 19.22
C GLY A 88 -4.81 -34.81 18.33
N GLU A 89 -4.93 -33.59 18.83
CA GLU A 89 -4.57 -32.36 18.12
C GLU A 89 -3.88 -31.42 19.09
N LEU A 90 -2.97 -30.60 18.57
CA LEU A 90 -2.38 -29.49 19.30
C LEU A 90 -3.02 -28.18 18.83
N TRP A 91 -3.32 -27.29 19.77
CA TRP A 91 -3.94 -26.00 19.44
C TRP A 91 -3.07 -24.88 19.95
N ALA A 92 -2.96 -23.82 19.16
CA ALA A 92 -2.31 -22.58 19.56
C ALA A 92 -3.10 -21.38 19.12
N ARG A 93 -3.04 -20.31 19.90
CA ARG A 93 -3.66 -19.05 19.52
C ARG A 93 -2.65 -18.14 18.85
N ILE A 94 -3.04 -17.56 17.73
CA ILE A 94 -2.28 -16.53 17.04
C ILE A 94 -2.45 -15.20 17.78
N ARG A 95 -1.33 -14.57 18.14
CA ARG A 95 -1.28 -13.28 18.83
C ARG A 95 -1.88 -12.19 17.94
N ILE A 96 -2.75 -11.36 18.52
CA ILE A 96 -3.24 -10.15 17.87
C ILE A 96 -2.10 -9.11 17.86
N PRO A 97 -1.73 -8.54 16.69
CA PRO A 97 -0.69 -7.52 16.62
C PRO A 97 -1.09 -6.28 17.42
N HIS A 98 -0.10 -5.62 18.01
CA HIS A 98 -0.29 -4.31 18.60
C HIS A 98 -0.53 -3.26 17.51
N SER A 99 -1.22 -2.16 17.83
CA SER A 99 -1.47 -1.08 16.88
C SER A 99 -0.20 -0.50 16.24
N ALA A 100 0.94 -0.53 16.95
CA ALA A 100 2.23 -0.11 16.42
C ALA A 100 2.82 -1.07 15.37
N GLU A 101 2.38 -2.34 15.36
CA GLU A 101 2.76 -3.36 14.36
C GLU A 101 1.87 -3.28 13.11
N LEU A 102 0.72 -2.60 13.20
CA LEU A 102 -0.15 -2.30 12.07
C LEU A 102 0.40 -1.07 11.33
N GLY A 103 1.08 -1.34 10.21
CA GLY A 103 1.63 -0.31 9.35
C GLY A 103 0.65 0.24 8.31
N LEU A 104 1.18 1.03 7.37
CA LEU A 104 0.44 1.51 6.21
C LEU A 104 0.17 0.43 5.14
N LYS A 105 0.71 -0.76 5.35
CA LYS A 105 0.62 -1.92 4.45
C LYS A 105 -0.25 -2.99 5.09
N ALA A 106 -0.78 -3.89 4.28
CA ALA A 106 -1.44 -5.10 4.77
C ALA A 106 -0.52 -5.84 5.74
N PHE A 107 -1.05 -6.22 6.89
CA PHE A 107 -0.29 -6.94 7.90
C PHE A 107 0.06 -8.34 7.40
N THR A 108 1.33 -8.68 7.44
CA THR A 108 1.85 -10.01 7.10
C THR A 108 3.02 -10.34 8.01
N SER A 109 2.99 -11.50 8.64
CA SER A 109 4.12 -12.02 9.40
C SER A 109 4.35 -13.50 9.13
N VAL A 110 5.55 -13.99 9.41
CA VAL A 110 5.88 -15.41 9.28
C VAL A 110 6.12 -15.96 10.67
N SER A 111 5.53 -17.12 10.94
CA SER A 111 5.74 -17.87 12.17
C SER A 111 6.24 -19.27 11.84
N THR A 112 7.15 -19.78 12.66
CA THR A 112 7.67 -21.14 12.53
C THR A 112 7.05 -22.01 13.63
N ILE A 113 6.26 -22.99 13.22
CA ILE A 113 5.67 -23.98 14.12
C ILE A 113 6.70 -25.04 14.41
N GLN A 114 6.99 -25.28 15.69
CA GLN A 114 7.95 -26.28 16.14
C GLN A 114 7.32 -27.21 17.15
N LEU A 115 7.48 -28.51 16.92
CA LEU A 115 7.06 -29.55 17.85
C LEU A 115 8.27 -30.14 18.57
N GLN A 116 8.11 -30.38 19.87
CA GLN A 116 9.15 -30.95 20.72
C GLN A 116 8.59 -32.06 21.59
N ALA A 117 9.30 -33.19 21.60
CA ALA A 117 9.03 -34.29 22.51
C ALA A 117 10.14 -34.38 23.57
N MET A 118 9.73 -34.65 24.80
CA MET A 118 10.61 -34.68 25.97
C MET A 118 10.47 -36.01 26.69
N ILE A 119 11.59 -36.69 26.97
CA ILE A 119 11.57 -37.96 27.70
C ILE A 119 11.17 -37.66 29.15
N PRO A 120 10.08 -38.26 29.67
CA PRO A 120 9.69 -38.13 31.08
C PRO A 120 10.84 -38.54 32.01
N ASP A 121 10.90 -37.93 33.19
CA ASP A 121 11.88 -38.21 34.26
C ASP A 121 13.33 -37.79 33.98
N LEU A 122 13.72 -37.63 32.71
CA LEU A 122 15.07 -37.19 32.32
C LEU A 122 15.14 -35.70 31.95
N ASP A 123 13.98 -35.04 31.80
CA ASP A 123 13.86 -33.65 31.35
C ASP A 123 14.72 -33.34 30.11
N ARG A 124 14.79 -34.33 29.20
CA ARG A 124 15.66 -34.31 28.03
C ARG A 124 14.84 -34.37 26.75
N ASN A 125 15.12 -33.45 25.85
CA ASN A 125 14.54 -33.45 24.51
C ASN A 125 14.95 -34.71 23.75
N LEU A 126 14.01 -35.29 23.00
CA LEU A 126 14.33 -36.37 22.07
C LEU A 126 15.25 -35.84 20.97
N PRO A 127 16.43 -36.45 20.77
CA PRO A 127 17.35 -36.03 19.72
C PRO A 127 16.69 -36.26 18.34
N HIS A 128 17.01 -35.38 17.38
CA HIS A 128 16.54 -35.48 15.98
C HIS A 128 15.01 -35.50 15.78
N PHE A 129 14.25 -35.12 16.81
CA PHE A 129 12.79 -35.07 16.77
C PHE A 129 12.24 -33.74 16.22
N VAL A 130 13.10 -32.75 15.97
CA VAL A 130 12.68 -31.41 15.54
C VAL A 130 12.25 -31.44 14.08
N HIS A 131 11.00 -31.05 13.82
CA HIS A 131 10.48 -30.69 12.51
C HIS A 131 9.77 -29.34 12.64
N SER A 132 9.90 -28.51 11.62
CA SER A 132 9.35 -27.16 11.62
C SER A 132 8.64 -26.86 10.31
N GLN A 133 7.51 -26.18 10.40
CA GLN A 133 6.76 -25.68 9.27
C GLN A 133 6.52 -24.19 9.43
N GLU A 134 6.67 -23.43 8.34
CA GLU A 134 6.38 -22.00 8.34
C GLU A 134 4.93 -21.75 7.93
N ILE A 135 4.31 -20.77 8.58
CA ILE A 135 3.00 -20.24 8.21
C ILE A 135 3.08 -18.74 8.00
N THR A 136 2.22 -18.24 7.12
CA THR A 136 2.03 -16.80 6.90
C THR A 136 0.79 -16.35 7.65
N ILE A 137 0.98 -15.41 8.57
CA ILE A 137 -0.08 -14.81 9.37
C ILE A 137 -0.50 -13.49 8.73
N GLN A 138 -1.77 -13.39 8.36
CA GLN A 138 -2.35 -12.21 7.70
C GLN A 138 -3.86 -12.13 7.90
N TYR A 139 -4.48 -10.99 7.62
CA TYR A 139 -5.95 -10.88 7.62
C TYR A 139 -6.54 -11.34 6.29
N PRO A 140 -7.79 -11.86 6.25
CA PRO A 140 -8.40 -12.42 5.04
C PRO A 140 -8.86 -11.35 4.03
N VAL A 141 -8.73 -10.06 4.35
CA VAL A 141 -9.13 -8.95 3.49
C VAL A 141 -8.08 -7.84 3.54
N LYS A 142 -7.82 -7.20 2.40
CA LYS A 142 -6.81 -6.15 2.26
C LYS A 142 -7.26 -5.00 1.35
N LEU A 143 -6.72 -3.81 1.61
CA LEU A 143 -6.78 -2.67 0.69
C LEU A 143 -5.72 -2.84 -0.40
N MET A 144 -6.14 -2.73 -1.65
CA MET A 144 -5.26 -2.74 -2.82
C MET A 144 -4.70 -1.34 -3.06
N VAL A 145 -3.70 -0.99 -2.25
CA VAL A 145 -3.07 0.34 -2.23
C VAL A 145 -2.60 0.79 -3.62
N ASP A 146 -1.93 -0.08 -4.38
CA ASP A 146 -1.36 0.24 -5.70
C ASP A 146 -2.43 0.49 -6.79
N GLU A 147 -3.66 0.10 -6.53
CA GLU A 147 -4.81 0.28 -7.43
C GLU A 147 -5.76 1.40 -6.97
N THR A 148 -5.44 2.03 -5.84
CA THR A 148 -6.19 3.17 -5.32
C THR A 148 -5.99 4.38 -6.22
N LYS A 149 -7.09 5.05 -6.57
CA LYS A 149 -7.12 6.20 -7.49
C LYS A 149 -7.61 7.43 -6.75
N LEU A 150 -6.76 8.44 -6.72
CA LEU A 150 -7.06 9.80 -6.30
C LEU A 150 -6.30 10.73 -7.25
N MET A 151 -6.91 11.83 -7.66
CA MET A 151 -6.19 12.85 -8.44
C MET A 151 -5.12 13.50 -7.57
N ASP A 152 -3.95 13.73 -8.13
CA ASP A 152 -2.85 14.39 -7.42
C ASP A 152 -3.17 15.87 -7.13
N SER A 153 -3.97 16.50 -7.99
CA SER A 153 -4.47 17.85 -7.80
C SER A 153 -5.92 18.00 -8.21
N ILE A 154 -6.69 18.79 -7.47
CA ILE A 154 -8.12 19.04 -7.71
C ILE A 154 -8.37 20.55 -7.69
N PRO A 155 -9.08 21.13 -8.68
CA PRO A 155 -9.34 22.56 -8.68
C PRO A 155 -10.36 22.97 -7.64
N GLN A 156 -10.24 24.22 -7.20
CA GLN A 156 -11.31 24.90 -6.46
C GLN A 156 -12.66 24.79 -7.17
N GLY A 157 -13.73 24.57 -6.39
CA GLY A 157 -15.09 24.47 -6.92
C GLY A 157 -15.39 23.19 -7.70
N CYS A 158 -14.43 22.28 -7.87
CA CYS A 158 -14.62 21.03 -8.60
C CYS A 158 -15.02 19.87 -7.69
N SER A 159 -15.57 18.83 -8.32
CA SER A 159 -15.85 17.55 -7.68
C SER A 159 -15.10 16.44 -8.40
N THR A 160 -14.57 15.47 -7.66
CA THR A 160 -13.90 14.29 -8.20
C THR A 160 -14.29 13.05 -7.42
N SER A 161 -13.80 11.87 -7.83
CA SER A 161 -14.02 10.62 -7.11
C SER A 161 -12.69 10.04 -6.65
N MET A 162 -12.61 9.69 -5.37
CA MET A 162 -11.59 8.80 -4.84
C MET A 162 -12.09 7.36 -4.92
N LYS A 163 -11.25 6.41 -5.34
CA LYS A 163 -11.63 5.00 -5.46
C LYS A 163 -10.56 4.12 -4.88
N TRP A 164 -10.91 3.17 -4.02
CA TRP A 164 -9.99 2.19 -3.45
C TRP A 164 -10.59 0.79 -3.56
N PRO A 165 -9.83 -0.21 -4.06
CA PRO A 165 -10.30 -1.58 -4.09
C PRO A 165 -10.05 -2.27 -2.74
N VAL A 166 -11.02 -3.06 -2.34
CA VAL A 166 -10.92 -4.00 -1.22
C VAL A 166 -10.92 -5.40 -1.81
N MET A 167 -10.00 -6.26 -1.40
CA MET A 167 -9.85 -7.63 -1.92
C MET A 167 -9.97 -8.63 -0.79
N ASN A 168 -10.81 -9.64 -0.98
CA ASN A 168 -10.83 -10.84 -0.17
C ASN A 168 -9.77 -11.82 -0.71
N ILE A 169 -8.90 -12.29 0.18
CA ILE A 169 -7.84 -13.25 -0.14
C ILE A 169 -8.04 -14.60 0.54
N SER A 170 -9.14 -14.78 1.28
CA SER A 170 -9.50 -16.08 1.82
C SER A 170 -10.34 -16.87 0.82
N SER A 171 -10.44 -18.18 1.08
CA SER A 171 -11.24 -19.12 0.29
C SER A 171 -12.74 -19.07 0.60
N LYS A 172 -13.17 -18.20 1.52
CA LYS A 172 -14.57 -18.04 1.96
C LYS A 172 -15.06 -16.62 1.74
N ASP A 173 -16.37 -16.49 1.51
CA ASP A 173 -16.99 -15.19 1.35
C ASP A 173 -17.02 -14.42 2.69
N LEU A 174 -16.81 -13.11 2.59
CA LEU A 174 -16.85 -12.17 3.71
C LEU A 174 -18.02 -11.19 3.56
N GLY A 175 -18.34 -10.46 4.64
CA GLY A 175 -19.43 -9.50 4.68
C GLY A 175 -20.64 -10.01 5.47
N ARG A 176 -21.51 -9.09 5.90
CA ARG A 176 -22.68 -9.40 6.73
C ARG A 176 -23.66 -10.36 6.06
N SER A 177 -23.71 -10.37 4.73
CA SER A 177 -24.57 -11.24 3.93
C SER A 177 -23.91 -12.57 3.53
N SER A 178 -22.64 -12.79 3.88
CA SER A 178 -21.94 -14.06 3.66
C SER A 178 -22.27 -15.09 4.73
N GLU A 179 -21.89 -16.35 4.48
CA GLU A 179 -22.00 -17.42 5.48
C GLU A 179 -21.16 -17.15 6.74
N SER A 180 -20.00 -16.48 6.59
CA SER A 180 -19.13 -16.13 7.72
C SER A 180 -19.74 -15.02 8.59
N GLN A 181 -20.66 -14.21 8.03
CA GLN A 181 -21.25 -13.02 8.65
C GLN A 181 -20.20 -12.07 9.24
N ARG A 182 -18.98 -12.10 8.71
CA ARG A 182 -17.88 -11.23 9.17
C ARG A 182 -18.00 -9.89 8.49
N GLU A 183 -18.40 -8.89 9.26
CA GLU A 183 -18.56 -7.53 8.77
C GLU A 183 -17.21 -6.95 8.31
N VAL A 184 -17.22 -6.36 7.12
CA VAL A 184 -16.09 -5.66 6.51
C VAL A 184 -16.53 -4.22 6.27
N ILE A 185 -15.83 -3.26 6.86
CA ILE A 185 -16.12 -1.84 6.69
C ILE A 185 -14.87 -1.15 6.17
N THR A 186 -15.04 -0.22 5.23
CA THR A 186 -14.00 0.78 4.96
C THR A 186 -14.46 2.15 5.43
N ILE A 187 -13.54 2.88 6.05
CA ILE A 187 -13.77 4.25 6.49
C ILE A 187 -12.81 5.15 5.74
N VAL A 188 -13.31 6.23 5.17
CA VAL A 188 -12.49 7.34 4.71
C VAL A 188 -12.71 8.52 5.64
N SER A 189 -11.62 9.14 6.08
CA SER A 189 -11.67 10.36 6.87
C SER A 189 -10.65 11.40 6.42
N CYS A 190 -10.93 12.66 6.71
CA CYS A 190 -10.00 13.77 6.57
C CYS A 190 -10.09 14.69 7.81
N PRO A 191 -9.07 15.52 8.09
CA PRO A 191 -9.13 16.49 9.18
C PRO A 191 -10.35 17.41 9.06
N MET A 192 -10.96 17.80 10.18
CA MET A 192 -12.12 18.70 10.17
C MET A 192 -11.83 20.09 9.61
N THR A 193 -10.56 20.50 9.62
CA THR A 193 -10.08 21.75 9.06
C THR A 193 -9.82 21.66 7.55
N ALA A 194 -9.91 20.47 6.97
CA ALA A 194 -9.65 20.29 5.55
C ALA A 194 -10.75 20.96 4.71
N PRO A 195 -10.40 21.74 3.67
CA PRO A 195 -11.35 22.40 2.78
C PRO A 195 -11.91 21.41 1.75
N VAL A 196 -12.53 20.32 2.21
CA VAL A 196 -13.15 19.29 1.38
C VAL A 196 -14.45 18.83 2.00
N MET A 197 -15.40 18.42 1.18
CA MET A 197 -16.61 17.74 1.61
C MET A 197 -16.67 16.35 1.01
N LEU A 198 -16.97 15.36 1.85
CA LEU A 198 -17.23 14.00 1.45
C LEU A 198 -18.70 13.80 1.07
N GLY A 199 -18.91 13.29 -0.14
CA GLY A 199 -20.18 12.80 -0.67
C GLY A 199 -21.02 13.89 -1.32
N ASP A 200 -22.26 13.52 -1.65
CA ASP A 200 -23.19 14.42 -2.32
C ASP A 200 -23.95 15.37 -1.37
N SER A 201 -23.65 15.27 -0.08
CA SER A 201 -24.34 15.94 1.01
C SER A 201 -24.62 17.42 0.73
N SER A 202 -25.88 17.81 0.89
CA SER A 202 -26.24 19.22 1.05
C SER A 202 -25.52 19.80 2.27
N ILE A 203 -25.38 21.13 2.31
CA ILE A 203 -24.77 21.91 3.40
C ILE A 203 -25.38 21.58 4.78
N THR A 204 -26.55 20.93 4.81
CA THR A 204 -27.29 20.52 6.02
C THR A 204 -26.84 19.21 6.65
N ALA A 205 -25.90 18.46 6.06
CA ALA A 205 -25.38 17.25 6.70
C ALA A 205 -24.55 17.57 7.96
N SER A 206 -24.50 16.61 8.89
CA SER A 206 -23.74 16.78 10.13
C SER A 206 -22.24 17.00 9.82
N LEU A 207 -21.52 17.65 10.73
CA LEU A 207 -20.09 17.91 10.53
C LEU A 207 -19.28 16.61 10.40
N GLU A 208 -19.70 15.55 11.11
CA GLU A 208 -19.10 14.22 11.02
C GLU A 208 -19.29 13.59 9.64
N ASP A 209 -20.48 13.71 9.05
CA ASP A 209 -20.78 13.18 7.70
C ASP A 209 -19.96 13.85 6.59
N ARG A 210 -19.41 15.05 6.85
CA ARG A 210 -18.62 15.81 5.88
C ARG A 210 -17.16 15.40 5.86
N THR A 211 -16.65 14.82 6.95
CA THR A 211 -15.22 14.55 7.16
C THR A 211 -14.93 13.07 7.40
N CYS A 212 -15.95 12.25 7.61
CA CYS A 212 -15.84 10.82 7.81
C CYS A 212 -16.98 10.08 7.11
N ARG A 213 -16.67 9.06 6.32
CA ARG A 213 -17.64 8.19 5.66
C ARG A 213 -17.32 6.74 5.87
N LYS A 214 -18.36 5.95 6.12
CA LYS A 214 -18.28 4.50 6.31
C LYS A 214 -18.97 3.80 5.15
N TYR A 215 -18.32 2.79 4.59
CA TYR A 215 -18.88 1.92 3.56
C TYR A 215 -18.88 0.50 4.08
N GLU A 216 -20.08 -0.05 4.25
CA GLU A 216 -20.26 -1.46 4.56
C GLU A 216 -20.11 -2.28 3.28
N VAL A 217 -19.27 -3.31 3.33
CA VAL A 217 -19.17 -4.31 2.27
C VAL A 217 -20.08 -5.48 2.65
N HIS A 218 -21.29 -5.51 2.08
CA HIS A 218 -22.31 -6.50 2.43
C HIS A 218 -21.90 -7.93 2.07
N ILE A 219 -21.30 -8.10 0.89
CA ILE A 219 -20.72 -9.36 0.44
C ILE A 219 -19.44 -9.09 -0.33
N LEU A 220 -18.40 -9.85 -0.01
CA LEU A 220 -17.13 -9.87 -0.70
C LEU A 220 -16.77 -11.33 -0.95
N GLU A 221 -17.07 -11.78 -2.16
CA GLU A 221 -16.83 -13.16 -2.59
C GLU A 221 -15.35 -13.52 -2.45
N ARG A 222 -15.06 -14.80 -2.22
CA ARG A 222 -13.69 -15.35 -2.19
C ARG A 222 -12.89 -14.94 -3.42
N ASP A 223 -11.62 -14.60 -3.22
CA ASP A 223 -10.67 -14.17 -4.26
C ASP A 223 -11.14 -12.97 -5.12
N MET A 224 -12.20 -12.25 -4.72
CA MET A 224 -12.76 -11.14 -5.46
C MET A 224 -12.41 -9.79 -4.85
N SER A 225 -12.44 -8.76 -5.69
CA SER A 225 -12.28 -7.38 -5.29
C SER A 225 -13.53 -6.56 -5.59
N ILE A 226 -13.89 -5.70 -4.63
CA ILE A 226 -14.89 -4.65 -4.82
C ILE A 226 -14.20 -3.29 -4.86
N GLN A 227 -14.64 -2.44 -5.79
CA GLN A 227 -14.21 -1.05 -5.82
C GLN A 227 -15.15 -0.20 -4.97
N VAL A 228 -14.62 0.38 -3.90
CA VAL A 228 -15.31 1.41 -3.12
C VAL A 228 -14.95 2.78 -3.69
N SER A 229 -15.92 3.70 -3.72
CA SER A 229 -15.71 5.04 -4.24
C SER A 229 -16.37 6.10 -3.37
N GLU A 230 -15.70 7.23 -3.22
CA GLU A 230 -16.26 8.42 -2.58
C GLU A 230 -16.11 9.66 -3.44
N THR A 231 -17.17 10.47 -3.48
CA THR A 231 -17.13 11.78 -4.14
C THR A 231 -16.49 12.80 -3.22
N LEU A 232 -15.50 13.54 -3.73
CA LEU A 232 -14.84 14.65 -3.06
C LEU A 232 -15.31 15.95 -3.70
N ARG A 233 -15.68 16.95 -2.89
CA ARG A 233 -16.02 18.29 -3.38
C ARG A 233 -15.14 19.36 -2.74
N ILE A 234 -14.48 20.15 -3.58
CA ILE A 234 -13.62 21.25 -3.13
C ILE A 234 -14.42 22.57 -3.21
N PRO A 235 -14.57 23.33 -2.11
CA PRO A 235 -15.20 24.65 -2.15
C PRO A 235 -14.45 25.62 -3.07
N LYS A 236 -15.15 26.65 -3.58
CA LYS A 236 -14.50 27.68 -4.40
C LYS A 236 -13.54 28.55 -3.59
N GLU A 237 -13.80 28.68 -2.30
CA GLU A 237 -13.04 29.49 -1.35
C GLU A 237 -11.89 28.70 -0.69
N ALA A 238 -11.68 27.44 -1.09
CA ALA A 238 -10.62 26.59 -0.53
C ALA A 238 -9.23 27.23 -0.76
N PRO A 239 -8.30 27.22 0.21
CA PRO A 239 -6.98 27.79 0.01
C PRO A 239 -6.22 27.14 -1.16
N GLU A 240 -5.83 27.94 -2.15
CA GLU A 240 -5.01 27.47 -3.28
C GLU A 240 -3.68 26.86 -2.78
N TYR A 241 -3.25 25.78 -3.41
CA TYR A 241 -2.04 25.01 -3.11
C TYR A 241 -1.99 24.36 -1.73
N SER A 242 -3.12 24.30 -1.01
CA SER A 242 -3.21 23.51 0.22
C SER A 242 -3.27 22.01 -0.07
N ILE A 243 -2.71 21.20 0.83
CA ILE A 243 -2.72 19.75 0.74
C ILE A 243 -3.81 19.20 1.65
N ILE A 244 -4.67 18.35 1.11
CA ILE A 244 -5.65 17.60 1.86
C ILE A 244 -5.10 16.19 2.06
N HIS A 245 -5.07 15.73 3.31
CA HIS A 245 -4.73 14.37 3.66
C HIS A 245 -5.99 13.56 3.98
N PHE A 246 -6.07 12.37 3.40
CA PHE A 246 -7.12 11.39 3.69
C PHE A 246 -6.52 10.17 4.37
N VAL A 247 -7.31 9.57 5.24
CA VAL A 247 -7.01 8.28 5.87
C VAL A 247 -8.11 7.31 5.46
N VAL A 248 -7.73 6.21 4.82
CA VAL A 248 -8.61 5.09 4.49
C VAL A 248 -8.29 3.95 5.45
N GLU A 249 -9.26 3.53 6.23
CA GLU A 249 -9.15 2.42 7.18
C GLU A 249 -10.00 1.25 6.71
N LEU A 250 -9.46 0.05 6.81
CA LEU A 250 -10.18 -1.20 6.61
C LEU A 250 -10.39 -1.84 7.97
N LEU A 251 -11.64 -2.08 8.32
CA LEU A 251 -12.05 -2.74 9.54
C LEU A 251 -12.67 -4.09 9.25
N LEU A 252 -12.41 -5.04 10.14
CA LEU A 252 -12.90 -6.41 10.06
C LEU A 252 -13.45 -6.84 11.41
N ALA A 253 -14.58 -7.54 11.39
CA ALA A 253 -15.10 -8.19 12.58
C ALA A 253 -14.19 -9.35 13.01
N PRO A 254 -13.83 -9.47 14.31
CA PRO A 254 -13.06 -10.59 14.81
C PRO A 254 -13.83 -11.92 14.63
N ILE A 255 -13.14 -13.04 14.68
CA ILE A 255 -13.75 -14.38 14.57
C ILE A 255 -14.71 -14.63 15.73
N SER A 256 -15.85 -15.27 15.43
CA SER A 256 -16.76 -15.76 16.47
C SER A 256 -16.23 -17.09 17.00
N SER A 257 -15.29 -17.10 17.94
CA SER A 257 -15.08 -18.30 18.74
C SER A 257 -16.23 -18.42 19.74
N GLY A 258 -17.32 -19.11 19.35
CA GLY A 258 -18.38 -19.64 20.22
C GLY A 258 -19.02 -18.72 21.29
N GLN A 259 -20.33 -18.50 21.16
CA GLN A 259 -21.29 -18.13 22.22
C GLN A 259 -21.32 -16.71 22.82
N SER A 260 -20.47 -15.75 22.44
CA SER A 260 -20.71 -14.36 22.87
C SER A 260 -21.64 -13.64 21.88
N ARG A 261 -22.86 -13.33 22.33
CA ARG A 261 -23.85 -12.47 21.62
C ARG A 261 -23.54 -10.97 21.74
N GLN A 262 -22.39 -10.58 22.30
CA GLN A 262 -22.03 -9.17 22.34
C GLN A 262 -21.69 -8.65 20.94
N PRO A 263 -22.04 -7.39 20.63
CA PRO A 263 -21.63 -6.76 19.39
C PRO A 263 -20.10 -6.81 19.33
N LYS A 264 -19.59 -7.49 18.31
CA LYS A 264 -18.15 -7.58 18.09
C LYS A 264 -17.65 -6.19 17.68
N GLU A 265 -16.73 -5.66 18.46
CA GLU A 265 -16.05 -4.43 18.11
C GLU A 265 -15.21 -4.68 16.85
N LEU A 266 -15.44 -3.89 15.81
CA LEU A 266 -14.66 -3.93 14.58
C LEU A 266 -13.23 -3.49 14.86
N VAL A 267 -12.27 -4.22 14.31
CA VAL A 267 -10.85 -3.91 14.48
C VAL A 267 -10.32 -3.32 13.19
N ALA A 268 -9.62 -2.19 13.26
CA ALA A 268 -8.87 -1.66 12.13
C ALA A 268 -7.67 -2.57 11.85
N ILE A 269 -7.65 -3.19 10.66
CA ILE A 269 -6.63 -4.17 10.25
C ILE A 269 -5.63 -3.61 9.23
N GLN A 270 -5.98 -2.49 8.58
CA GLN A 270 -5.10 -1.78 7.66
C GLN A 270 -5.51 -0.31 7.58
N THR A 271 -4.52 0.58 7.54
CA THR A 271 -4.72 2.02 7.35
C THR A 271 -3.87 2.49 6.18
N TYR A 272 -4.42 3.34 5.33
CA TYR A 272 -3.71 3.91 4.19
C TYR A 272 -3.89 5.43 4.14
N ARG A 273 -2.82 6.15 3.80
CA ARG A 273 -2.82 7.61 3.74
C ARG A 273 -2.67 8.09 2.31
N LEU A 274 -3.56 8.98 1.93
CA LEU A 274 -3.62 9.59 0.60
C LEU A 274 -3.51 11.10 0.76
N SER A 275 -3.08 11.78 -0.30
CA SER A 275 -3.10 13.24 -0.34
C SER A 275 -3.37 13.76 -1.72
N THR A 276 -4.01 14.92 -1.79
CA THR A 276 -4.22 15.70 -3.02
C THR A 276 -3.94 17.16 -2.72
N GLN A 277 -3.43 17.89 -3.72
CA GLN A 277 -3.29 19.34 -3.65
C GLN A 277 -4.54 20.03 -4.21
N ILE A 278 -4.91 21.18 -3.66
CA ILE A 278 -5.93 22.05 -4.27
C ILE A 278 -5.25 22.98 -5.27
N SER A 279 -5.64 22.92 -6.54
CA SER A 279 -5.15 23.85 -7.58
C SER A 279 -6.11 25.01 -7.79
N LYS A 280 -5.56 26.06 -8.40
CA LYS A 280 -6.35 27.11 -9.04
C LYS A 280 -6.77 26.63 -10.42
N SER A 281 -8.06 26.79 -10.76
CA SER A 281 -8.55 26.48 -12.10
C SER A 281 -7.86 27.38 -13.14
N TRP A 282 -7.34 26.76 -14.20
CA TRP A 282 -6.74 27.50 -15.30
C TRP A 282 -7.82 28.15 -16.16
N LEU A 283 -7.59 29.42 -16.50
CA LEU A 283 -8.41 30.21 -17.42
C LEU A 283 -7.46 30.92 -18.37
N TYR A 284 -7.47 30.54 -19.65
CA TYR A 284 -6.60 31.16 -20.65
C TYR A 284 -6.87 32.66 -20.78
N ASN A 285 -5.82 33.46 -20.65
CA ASN A 285 -5.88 34.88 -20.94
C ASN A 285 -4.91 35.27 -22.08
N PRO A 286 -5.42 35.65 -23.26
CA PRO A 286 -4.58 35.95 -24.42
C PRO A 286 -3.67 37.17 -24.22
N ASN A 287 -3.94 38.03 -23.24
CA ASN A 287 -3.13 39.22 -22.96
C ASN A 287 -1.94 38.96 -22.04
N LEU A 288 -1.84 37.77 -21.43
CA LEU A 288 -0.72 37.46 -20.54
C LEU A 288 0.47 36.95 -21.35
N GLU A 289 1.67 37.38 -20.97
CA GLU A 289 2.93 37.06 -21.66
C GLU A 289 3.66 35.85 -21.04
N PHE A 290 3.19 35.38 -19.89
CA PHE A 290 3.78 34.25 -19.16
C PHE A 290 2.72 33.19 -18.85
N VAL A 291 3.16 31.93 -18.84
CA VAL A 291 2.45 30.82 -18.18
C VAL A 291 3.40 30.08 -17.25
N LEU A 292 2.97 29.91 -16.01
CA LEU A 292 3.65 29.15 -14.96
C LEU A 292 3.12 27.71 -14.99
N LEU A 293 3.95 26.76 -15.39
CA LEU A 293 3.62 25.34 -15.28
C LEU A 293 3.94 24.84 -13.88
N THR A 294 2.94 24.32 -13.19
CA THR A 294 3.04 23.79 -11.83
C THR A 294 2.70 22.30 -11.78
N SER A 295 3.02 21.66 -10.67
CA SER A 295 2.71 20.26 -10.37
C SER A 295 2.23 20.14 -8.92
N LYS A 296 1.89 18.91 -8.50
CA LYS A 296 1.53 18.59 -7.11
C LYS A 296 2.61 18.90 -6.07
N SER A 297 3.87 19.00 -6.50
CA SER A 297 5.02 19.33 -5.64
C SER A 297 5.28 20.84 -5.56
N THR A 298 4.70 21.64 -6.47
CA THR A 298 4.85 23.09 -6.44
C THR A 298 4.10 23.69 -5.24
N THR A 299 4.79 24.45 -4.41
CA THR A 299 4.21 25.08 -3.21
C THR A 299 3.61 26.46 -3.53
N LYS A 300 2.69 26.92 -2.65
CA LYS A 300 2.09 28.25 -2.76
C LYS A 300 3.13 29.36 -2.80
N GLU A 301 4.12 29.28 -1.91
CA GLU A 301 5.19 30.27 -1.78
C GLU A 301 5.97 30.38 -3.08
N THR A 302 6.24 29.25 -3.74
CA THR A 302 6.96 29.22 -5.02
C THR A 302 6.16 29.96 -6.10
N VAL A 303 4.87 29.65 -6.21
CA VAL A 303 3.98 30.30 -7.18
C VAL A 303 3.83 31.80 -6.90
N ASP A 304 3.65 32.17 -5.63
CA ASP A 304 3.49 33.56 -5.20
C ASP A 304 4.78 34.37 -5.42
N SER A 305 5.95 33.79 -5.19
CA SER A 305 7.26 34.41 -5.44
C SER A 305 7.45 34.71 -6.93
N TRP A 306 7.23 33.72 -7.80
CA TRP A 306 7.39 33.89 -9.25
C TRP A 306 6.34 34.83 -9.85
N SER A 307 5.08 34.70 -9.42
CA SER A 307 4.01 35.62 -9.81
C SER A 307 4.32 37.05 -9.38
N SER A 308 4.83 37.23 -8.16
CA SER A 308 5.24 38.55 -7.64
C SER A 308 6.42 39.11 -8.42
N PHE A 309 7.38 38.28 -8.80
CA PHE A 309 8.54 38.70 -9.57
C PHE A 309 8.16 39.22 -10.96
N ILE A 310 7.40 38.42 -11.71
CA ILE A 310 6.91 38.78 -13.06
C ILE A 310 6.10 40.08 -12.98
N LYS A 311 5.25 40.21 -11.96
CA LYS A 311 4.42 41.41 -11.80
C LYS A 311 5.21 42.65 -11.40
N LYS A 312 6.12 42.54 -10.44
CA LYS A 312 6.81 43.70 -9.84
C LYS A 312 8.04 44.14 -10.63
N HIS A 313 8.79 43.20 -11.18
CA HIS A 313 10.07 43.48 -11.84
C HIS A 313 9.97 43.49 -13.36
N LEU A 314 9.09 42.67 -13.94
CA LEU A 314 8.88 42.65 -15.40
C LEU A 314 7.66 43.49 -15.83
N HIS A 315 6.85 43.97 -14.88
CA HIS A 315 5.59 44.69 -15.14
C HIS A 315 4.61 43.91 -16.02
N MET A 316 4.69 42.58 -15.96
CA MET A 316 3.89 41.65 -16.76
C MET A 316 2.93 40.87 -15.85
N SER A 317 2.22 39.90 -16.41
CA SER A 317 1.33 39.02 -15.65
C SER A 317 1.40 37.61 -16.23
N ALA A 318 1.14 36.62 -15.38
CA ALA A 318 1.31 35.22 -15.71
C ALA A 318 0.02 34.42 -15.44
N ASP A 319 -0.29 33.52 -16.35
CA ASP A 319 -1.24 32.44 -16.10
C ASP A 319 -0.57 31.33 -15.32
N ILE A 320 -1.38 30.48 -14.69
CA ILE A 320 -0.92 29.33 -13.91
C ILE A 320 -1.64 28.09 -14.45
N PHE A 321 -0.87 27.07 -14.82
CA PHE A 321 -1.40 25.81 -15.34
C PHE A 321 -0.79 24.64 -14.56
N ASN A 322 -1.63 23.84 -13.89
CA ASN A 322 -1.17 22.70 -13.11
C ASN A 322 -1.22 21.41 -13.94
N VAL A 323 -0.06 20.84 -14.24
CA VAL A 323 0.06 19.62 -15.05
C VAL A 323 -0.49 18.40 -14.31
N SER A 324 -0.45 18.40 -12.97
CA SER A 324 -0.97 17.29 -12.15
C SER A 324 -2.51 17.25 -12.11
N GLU A 325 -3.18 18.37 -12.42
CA GLU A 325 -4.64 18.45 -12.55
C GLU A 325 -5.12 17.77 -13.84
N HIS A 326 -4.54 18.14 -14.98
CA HIS A 326 -4.97 17.66 -16.30
C HIS A 326 -4.28 16.36 -16.72
N GLY A 327 -3.26 15.93 -15.97
CA GLY A 327 -2.44 14.77 -16.32
C GLY A 327 -1.66 14.97 -17.62
N GLY A 328 -1.29 16.20 -17.96
CA GLY A 328 -0.62 16.55 -19.20
C GLY A 328 -0.68 18.05 -19.48
N LEU A 329 -0.27 18.45 -20.68
CA LEU A 329 -0.30 19.84 -21.15
C LEU A 329 -1.46 20.09 -22.13
N GLU A 330 -2.54 19.32 -22.00
CA GLU A 330 -3.77 19.48 -22.79
C GLU A 330 -4.82 20.19 -21.95
N ALA A 331 -5.48 21.18 -22.55
CA ALA A 331 -6.60 21.86 -21.91
C ALA A 331 -7.86 21.00 -22.00
N ASP A 332 -8.57 20.80 -20.89
CA ASP A 332 -9.78 19.95 -20.88
C ASP A 332 -10.88 20.43 -21.83
N THR A 333 -10.99 21.75 -22.03
CA THR A 333 -12.06 22.37 -22.84
C THR A 333 -11.83 22.25 -24.34
N THR A 334 -10.59 22.36 -24.80
CA THR A 334 -10.25 22.36 -26.22
C THR A 334 -9.59 21.07 -26.69
N ARG A 335 -9.02 20.29 -25.75
CA ARG A 335 -8.08 19.18 -26.01
C ARG A 335 -6.87 19.58 -26.84
N GLU A 336 -6.58 20.88 -26.89
CA GLU A 336 -5.38 21.40 -27.53
C GLU A 336 -4.27 21.53 -26.50
N SER A 337 -3.02 21.49 -26.99
CA SER A 337 -1.88 21.75 -26.11
C SER A 337 -1.95 23.19 -25.63
N VAL A 338 -1.95 23.37 -24.31
CA VAL A 338 -1.92 24.68 -23.63
C VAL A 338 -0.76 25.51 -24.16
N LEU A 339 0.36 24.87 -24.46
CA LEU A 339 1.55 25.52 -24.99
C LEU A 339 1.28 26.27 -26.31
N GLN A 340 0.41 25.74 -27.18
CA GLN A 340 0.09 26.40 -28.45
C GLN A 340 -0.58 27.76 -28.23
N SER A 341 -1.39 27.89 -27.18
CA SER A 341 -2.02 29.16 -26.78
C SER A 341 -1.00 30.20 -26.27
N TYR A 342 0.23 29.76 -25.95
CA TYR A 342 1.34 30.63 -25.55
C TYR A 342 2.47 30.69 -26.60
N THR A 343 2.12 30.53 -27.87
CA THR A 343 3.06 30.77 -28.98
C THR A 343 3.53 32.23 -28.99
N GLY A 344 4.85 32.47 -29.06
CA GLY A 344 5.47 33.79 -28.96
C GLY A 344 5.60 34.36 -27.54
N LYS A 345 5.26 33.58 -26.51
CA LYS A 345 5.25 33.98 -25.10
C LYS A 345 6.24 33.16 -24.26
N THR A 346 6.36 33.44 -22.96
CA THR A 346 7.26 32.72 -22.07
C THR A 346 6.53 31.63 -21.27
N VAL A 347 7.07 30.41 -21.30
CA VAL A 347 6.61 29.25 -20.53
C VAL A 347 7.63 28.97 -19.44
N LEU A 348 7.22 29.07 -18.18
CA LEU A 348 8.09 28.88 -17.03
C LEU A 348 7.66 27.61 -16.27
N ALA A 349 8.47 26.55 -16.32
CA ALA A 349 8.24 25.33 -15.55
C ALA A 349 8.84 25.49 -14.14
N LEU A 350 7.97 25.59 -13.14
CA LEU A 350 8.33 25.90 -11.75
C LEU A 350 8.82 24.71 -10.93
N ASP A 351 8.79 23.51 -11.51
CA ASP A 351 9.23 22.31 -10.84
C ASP A 351 9.72 21.26 -11.85
N ASP A 352 10.86 20.64 -11.56
CA ASP A 352 11.41 19.50 -12.29
C ASP A 352 11.51 18.27 -11.37
N GLU A 353 10.85 18.28 -10.22
CA GLU A 353 10.70 17.08 -9.41
C GLU A 353 9.89 16.02 -10.16
N LEU A 354 10.45 14.81 -10.15
CA LEU A 354 9.81 13.64 -10.70
C LEU A 354 8.59 13.30 -9.85
N PHE A 355 7.40 13.50 -10.40
CA PHE A 355 6.18 13.01 -9.80
C PHE A 355 5.75 11.69 -10.45
N GLN A 356 5.14 10.81 -9.66
CA GLN A 356 4.61 9.56 -10.19
C GLN A 356 3.40 9.87 -11.07
N TYR A 357 3.56 9.66 -12.38
CA TYR A 357 2.51 9.87 -13.36
C TYR A 357 1.83 8.53 -13.68
N GLN A 358 0.75 8.26 -12.95
CA GLN A 358 -0.07 7.06 -13.11
C GLN A 358 0.81 5.78 -13.16
N LYS A 359 0.57 4.89 -14.15
CA LYS A 359 1.34 3.66 -14.39
C LYS A 359 2.60 3.87 -15.25
N ARG A 360 2.88 5.08 -15.72
CA ARG A 360 4.00 5.36 -16.63
C ARG A 360 5.31 5.69 -15.89
N GLY A 361 5.28 5.63 -14.56
CA GLY A 361 6.42 5.87 -13.69
C GLY A 361 6.62 7.35 -13.39
N GLN A 362 7.83 7.69 -12.97
CA GLN A 362 8.22 9.05 -12.65
C GLN A 362 8.34 9.92 -13.92
N ARG A 363 7.83 11.15 -13.86
CA ARG A 363 7.89 12.16 -14.92
C ARG A 363 8.11 13.55 -14.33
N SER A 364 8.81 14.42 -15.05
CA SER A 364 8.86 15.85 -14.76
C SER A 364 7.92 16.65 -15.67
N ILE A 365 7.70 17.92 -15.36
CA ILE A 365 6.88 18.82 -16.20
C ILE A 365 7.41 18.87 -17.64
N LEU A 366 8.74 18.85 -17.80
CA LEU A 366 9.40 18.93 -19.11
C LEU A 366 9.14 17.69 -19.96
N ASP A 367 8.93 16.52 -19.35
CA ASP A 367 8.63 15.28 -20.09
C ASP A 367 7.28 15.33 -20.82
N PHE A 368 6.40 16.27 -20.45
CA PHE A 368 5.12 16.49 -21.13
C PHE A 368 5.22 17.44 -22.33
N ILE A 369 6.35 18.11 -22.51
CA ILE A 369 6.56 19.03 -23.62
C ILE A 369 6.99 18.23 -24.85
N ASP A 370 6.15 18.21 -25.88
CA ASP A 370 6.48 17.59 -27.16
C ASP A 370 7.69 18.30 -27.82
N PRO A 371 8.78 17.58 -28.16
CA PRO A 371 9.95 18.15 -28.82
C PRO A 371 9.66 18.84 -30.16
N ASP A 372 8.73 18.31 -30.95
CA ASP A 372 8.38 18.87 -32.26
C ASP A 372 7.52 20.13 -32.09
N ALA A 373 6.55 20.08 -31.18
CA ALA A 373 5.73 21.24 -30.84
C ALA A 373 6.58 22.38 -30.25
N SER A 374 7.48 22.06 -29.32
CA SER A 374 8.40 23.05 -28.75
C SER A 374 9.31 23.66 -29.81
N SER A 375 9.87 22.87 -30.74
CA SER A 375 10.67 23.38 -31.86
C SER A 375 9.89 24.36 -32.75
N ALA A 376 8.61 24.10 -33.01
CA ALA A 376 7.74 25.02 -33.73
C ALA A 376 7.50 26.31 -32.92
N MET A 377 7.26 26.19 -31.61
CA MET A 377 7.05 27.34 -30.72
C MET A 377 8.30 28.22 -30.58
N PHE A 378 9.49 27.62 -30.46
CA PHE A 378 10.76 28.35 -30.43
C PHE A 378 10.97 29.18 -31.72
N ARG A 379 10.62 28.63 -32.88
CA ARG A 379 10.67 29.35 -34.16
C ARG A 379 9.72 30.55 -34.21
N ASN A 380 8.64 30.50 -33.42
CA ASN A 380 7.68 31.57 -33.28
C ASN A 380 7.97 32.49 -32.08
N GLY A 381 9.14 32.37 -31.46
CA GLY A 381 9.60 33.27 -30.40
C GLY A 381 9.19 32.87 -28.97
N THR A 382 8.59 31.69 -28.76
CA THR A 382 8.34 31.20 -27.40
C THR A 382 9.65 30.83 -26.71
N GLN A 383 9.79 31.22 -25.45
CA GLN A 383 10.88 30.77 -24.57
C GLN A 383 10.33 29.78 -23.54
N VAL A 384 11.01 28.64 -23.37
CA VAL A 384 10.70 27.67 -22.31
C VAL A 384 11.85 27.67 -21.32
N VAL A 385 11.54 28.02 -20.08
CA VAL A 385 12.51 28.15 -18.99
C VAL A 385 12.14 27.17 -17.89
N SER A 386 13.10 26.37 -17.43
CA SER A 386 12.92 25.48 -16.29
C SER A 386 13.62 26.06 -15.08
N VAL A 387 12.88 26.19 -13.99
CA VAL A 387 13.39 26.64 -12.70
C VAL A 387 13.51 25.41 -11.81
N GLN A 388 14.73 25.10 -11.36
CA GLN A 388 14.97 23.94 -10.50
C GLN A 388 15.31 24.41 -9.09
N ARG A 389 14.70 23.80 -8.06
CA ARG A 389 15.17 23.98 -6.69
C ARG A 389 16.56 23.36 -6.55
N LYS A 390 17.48 24.12 -5.97
CA LYS A 390 18.82 23.68 -5.61
C LYS A 390 18.77 22.74 -4.40
N GLU A 391 18.32 21.50 -4.59
CA GLU A 391 18.53 20.43 -3.61
C GLU A 391 19.77 19.59 -4.00
N GLU A 392 20.51 19.10 -3.00
CA GLU A 392 21.81 18.38 -3.05
C GLU A 392 21.87 17.13 -3.97
N SER A 393 20.81 16.84 -4.73
CA SER A 393 20.67 15.69 -5.64
C SER A 393 21.41 15.80 -6.98
N ARG A 394 22.29 16.79 -7.16
CA ARG A 394 23.04 17.04 -8.40
C ARG A 394 23.81 15.79 -8.88
N GLN A 395 24.38 14.99 -7.98
CA GLN A 395 25.09 13.75 -8.32
C GLN A 395 24.15 12.61 -8.76
N ASN A 396 23.02 12.41 -8.07
CA ASN A 396 22.08 11.33 -8.38
C ASN A 396 21.32 11.56 -9.70
N ARG A 397 21.10 12.83 -10.09
CA ARG A 397 20.48 13.19 -11.37
C ARG A 397 21.45 13.05 -12.55
N GLU A 398 22.71 13.44 -12.39
CA GLU A 398 23.73 13.28 -13.44
C GLU A 398 24.03 11.81 -13.73
N GLU A 399 24.08 10.93 -12.71
CA GLU A 399 24.25 9.47 -12.91
C GLU A 399 23.07 8.85 -13.68
N LYS A 400 21.82 9.13 -13.28
CA LYS A 400 20.63 8.56 -13.96
C LYS A 400 20.39 9.14 -15.36
N ALA A 401 20.69 10.42 -15.58
CA ALA A 401 20.58 11.04 -16.90
C ALA A 401 21.66 10.51 -17.87
N MET A 402 22.87 10.22 -17.38
CA MET A 402 23.94 9.60 -18.18
C MET A 402 23.59 8.16 -18.60
N GLU A 403 22.93 7.37 -17.74
CA GLU A 403 22.45 6.03 -18.12
C GLU A 403 21.39 6.09 -19.25
N HIS A 404 20.46 7.03 -19.19
CA HIS A 404 19.42 7.19 -20.22
C HIS A 404 19.95 7.77 -21.54
N ILE A 405 20.92 8.69 -21.48
CA ILE A 405 21.56 9.29 -22.67
C ILE A 405 22.46 8.25 -23.36
N ALA A 406 23.18 7.41 -22.61
CA ALA A 406 23.97 6.32 -23.18
C ALA A 406 23.10 5.30 -23.94
N TYR A 407 21.88 5.05 -23.46
CA TYR A 407 20.93 4.13 -24.12
C TYR A 407 20.26 4.76 -25.36
N ALA A 408 19.98 6.07 -25.35
CA ALA A 408 19.35 6.77 -26.47
C ALA A 408 20.33 7.12 -27.61
N ALA A 409 21.60 7.41 -27.29
CA ALA A 409 22.65 7.68 -28.28
C ALA A 409 23.01 6.45 -29.13
N ALA A 410 22.67 5.24 -28.67
CA ALA A 410 22.86 4.01 -29.43
C ALA A 410 21.83 3.82 -30.57
N LEU A 411 20.75 4.61 -30.63
CA LEU A 411 19.62 4.36 -31.55
C LEU A 411 19.29 5.46 -32.56
N LYS A 412 19.91 6.65 -32.52
CA LYS A 412 19.65 7.70 -33.52
C LYS A 412 20.92 8.47 -33.91
N GLY A 413 21.20 8.50 -35.23
CA GLY A 413 22.30 9.23 -35.84
C GLY A 413 22.18 10.76 -35.74
N PRO A 414 23.23 11.50 -36.15
CA PRO A 414 23.43 12.88 -35.71
C PRO A 414 22.65 13.87 -36.57
N ARG A 415 21.59 14.44 -36.00
CA ARG A 415 21.12 15.80 -36.33
C ARG A 415 20.81 16.54 -35.04
N SER A 416 21.84 17.17 -34.47
CA SER A 416 21.70 18.07 -33.33
C SER A 416 21.31 19.46 -33.85
N HIS A 417 20.05 19.85 -33.66
CA HIS A 417 19.71 21.24 -33.43
C HIS A 417 19.75 21.46 -31.92
N LYS A 418 20.57 22.41 -31.46
CA LYS A 418 20.61 22.81 -30.05
C LYS A 418 19.32 23.59 -29.73
N ASN A 419 18.30 22.91 -29.23
CA ASN A 419 17.21 23.58 -28.53
C ASN A 419 17.80 24.12 -27.22
N SER A 420 17.85 25.44 -27.05
CA SER A 420 18.37 26.06 -25.83
C SER A 420 17.29 26.07 -24.75
N ILE A 421 17.10 24.95 -24.06
CA ILE A 421 16.45 24.95 -22.75
C ILE A 421 17.44 25.58 -21.78
N GLN A 422 17.14 26.78 -21.30
CA GLN A 422 17.92 27.43 -20.25
C GLN A 422 17.40 27.00 -18.88
N ARG A 423 18.32 26.67 -17.98
CA ARG A 423 18.05 26.19 -16.62
C ARG A 423 18.63 27.18 -15.62
N PHE A 424 17.84 27.54 -14.62
CA PHE A 424 18.24 28.45 -13.56
C PHE A 424 17.89 27.86 -12.20
N ASP A 425 18.80 28.05 -11.23
CA ASP A 425 18.69 27.48 -9.88
C ASP A 425 17.82 28.33 -8.93
N ASP A 426 17.68 29.62 -9.24
CA ASP A 426 16.92 30.60 -8.47
C ASP A 426 16.62 31.85 -9.31
N MET A 427 15.93 32.84 -8.72
CA MET A 427 15.60 34.10 -9.40
C MET A 427 16.83 34.97 -9.68
N ASP A 428 17.85 34.91 -8.82
CA ASP A 428 19.07 35.70 -9.00
C ASP A 428 19.83 35.22 -10.24
N GLY A 429 19.84 33.91 -10.51
CA GLY A 429 20.41 33.32 -11.71
C GLY A 429 19.65 33.65 -13.00
N LEU A 430 18.33 33.90 -12.94
CA LEU A 430 17.56 34.30 -14.13
C LEU A 430 17.76 35.78 -14.49
N VAL A 431 18.01 36.63 -13.49
CA VAL A 431 18.16 38.08 -13.67
C VAL A 431 19.59 38.48 -14.07
N ALA A 432 20.59 37.68 -13.68
CA ALA A 432 22.00 37.87 -14.02
C ALA A 432 22.32 37.46 -15.47
#